data_AF-A0A537XM87-F1
#
_entry.id   AF-A0A537XM87-F1
#
_cell.length_a   1.000
_cell.length_b   1.000
_cell.length_c   1.000
_cell.angle_alpha   90.00
_cell.angle_beta   90.00
_cell.angle_gamma   90.00
#
_symmetry.space_group_name_H-M   'P 1'
#
loop_
_entity.id
_entity.type
_entity.pdbx_description
1 polymer ?
#
loop_
_entity_poly.entity_id
_entity_poly.type
_entity_poly.pdbx_seq_one_letter_code
_entity_poly.pdbx_strand_id
1 'polypeptide(L)'
;RDLLIFQVDLFSARGPLPQTLLEADERAKDIRYSSRTRMNTDKNRQIHQARKAVRDLIGKLPDDLQSDPSVKFLRQAAKENTVTVVHLIYKSKNYESSSKDYDFSHVGMVEHWSAGVRDVHLSMRHKEWLERPQSDETMVTYDLTADGSETLSSKQE
;
A
#
# COMPACT_ATOMS: atom_id res chain seq x y z
N ARG A 1 -10.03 -14.11 -9.35
CA ARG A 1 -9.56 -13.04 -10.27
C ARG A 1 -8.54 -12.23 -9.52
N ASP A 2 -7.41 -11.94 -10.14
CA ASP A 2 -6.39 -11.08 -9.52
C ASP A 2 -6.91 -9.66 -9.34
N LEU A 3 -6.36 -8.98 -8.35
CA LEU A 3 -6.78 -7.64 -7.94
C LEU A 3 -5.63 -6.66 -8.13
N LEU A 4 -5.90 -5.54 -8.77
CA LEU A 4 -5.05 -4.35 -8.77
C LEU A 4 -5.75 -3.29 -7.94
N ILE A 5 -5.14 -2.90 -6.83
CA ILE A 5 -5.70 -1.99 -5.82
C ILE A 5 -4.86 -0.72 -5.81
N PHE A 6 -5.50 0.41 -6.05
CA PHE A 6 -4.90 1.72 -5.85
C PHE A 6 -5.24 2.21 -4.44
N GLN A 7 -4.21 2.34 -3.61
CA GLN A 7 -4.33 2.86 -2.25
C GLN A 7 -3.80 4.28 -2.23
N VAL A 8 -4.69 5.24 -1.99
CA VAL A 8 -4.36 6.66 -1.92
C VAL A 8 -4.18 7.05 -0.46
N ASP A 9 -3.02 7.61 -0.12
CA ASP A 9 -2.76 8.18 1.19
C ASP A 9 -2.67 9.70 1.07
N LEU A 10 -3.53 10.42 1.79
CA LEU A 10 -3.56 11.90 1.78
C LEU A 10 -2.59 12.49 2.82
N PHE A 11 -2.09 11.65 3.73
CA PHE A 11 -1.25 12.06 4.85
C PHE A 11 0.14 11.46 4.66
N SER A 12 1.17 12.28 4.48
CA SER A 12 2.52 11.76 4.28
C SER A 12 3.20 11.46 5.61
N ALA A 13 3.47 10.18 5.89
CA ALA A 13 4.25 9.76 7.06
C ALA A 13 5.63 10.45 7.13
N ARG A 14 6.21 10.79 5.97
CA ARG A 14 7.50 11.46 5.85
C ARG A 14 7.28 12.97 5.64
N GLY A 15 8.07 13.76 6.35
CA GLY A 15 8.02 15.22 6.26
C GLY A 15 9.14 15.83 7.10
N PRO A 16 9.35 17.15 6.98
CA PRO A 16 10.34 17.86 7.79
C PRO A 16 10.01 17.79 9.29
N LEU A 17 11.03 18.05 10.12
CA LEU A 17 10.83 18.22 11.56
C LEU A 17 10.06 19.54 11.79
N PRO A 18 8.96 19.53 12.57
CA PRO A 18 8.18 20.74 12.81
C PRO A 18 8.98 21.75 13.64
N GLN A 19 8.87 23.02 13.29
CA GLN A 19 9.49 24.16 13.99
C GLN A 19 8.48 24.95 14.83
N THR A 20 7.18 24.74 14.60
CA THR A 20 6.10 25.41 15.33
C THR A 20 5.11 24.39 15.93
N LEU A 21 4.33 24.81 16.93
CA LEU A 21 3.26 23.96 17.49
C LEU A 21 2.21 23.57 16.46
N LEU A 22 1.96 24.46 15.50
CA LEU A 22 1.00 24.26 14.42
C LEU A 22 1.47 23.15 13.48
N GLU A 23 2.74 23.20 13.08
CA GLU A 23 3.38 22.14 12.30
C GLU A 23 3.47 20.83 13.09
N ALA A 24 3.65 20.88 14.41
CA ALA A 24 3.69 19.67 15.24
C ALA A 24 2.32 18.95 15.26
N ASP A 25 1.22 19.69 15.36
CA ASP A 25 -0.13 19.12 15.25
C ASP A 25 -0.38 18.51 13.85
N GLU A 26 0.03 19.23 12.80
CA GLU A 26 -0.05 18.73 11.43
C GLU A 26 0.75 17.43 11.24
N ARG A 27 2.00 17.38 11.71
CA ARG A 27 2.84 16.18 11.67
C ARG A 27 2.26 15.03 12.49
N ALA A 28 1.60 15.31 13.61
CA ALA A 28 0.93 14.29 14.39
C ALA A 28 -0.24 13.65 13.61
N LYS A 29 -1.03 14.47 12.88
CA LYS A 29 -2.07 13.97 11.96
C LYS A 29 -1.46 13.12 10.85
N ASP A 30 -0.43 13.63 10.20
CA ASP A 30 0.28 12.93 9.11
C ASP A 30 0.72 11.52 9.51
N ILE A 31 1.42 11.41 10.65
CA ILE A 31 1.93 10.14 11.15
C ILE A 31 0.78 9.22 11.56
N ARG A 32 -0.25 9.75 12.25
CA ARG A 32 -1.37 8.96 12.75
C ARG A 32 -2.20 8.34 11.61
N TYR A 33 -2.55 9.13 10.60
CA TYR A 33 -3.44 8.67 9.53
C TYR A 33 -2.72 7.74 8.56
N SER A 34 -1.49 8.06 8.16
CA SER A 34 -0.67 7.19 7.30
C SER A 34 -0.33 5.84 7.93
N SER A 35 -0.10 5.81 9.25
CA SER A 35 0.19 4.59 10.00
C SER A 35 -0.96 3.56 9.91
N ARG A 36 -2.22 4.00 9.99
CA ARG A 36 -3.40 3.12 9.89
C ARG A 36 -3.48 2.45 8.52
N THR A 37 -3.21 3.23 7.48
CA THR A 37 -3.21 2.78 6.08
C THR A 37 -2.14 1.71 5.85
N ARG A 38 -0.92 1.93 6.34
CA ARG A 38 0.18 0.94 6.28
C ARG A 38 -0.09 -0.32 7.08
N MET A 39 -0.58 -0.18 8.32
CA MET A 39 -0.92 -1.32 9.20
C MET A 39 -1.91 -2.28 8.54
N ASN A 40 -2.93 -1.76 7.84
CA ASN A 40 -3.89 -2.58 7.14
C ASN A 40 -3.24 -3.34 5.96
N THR A 41 -2.39 -2.67 5.17
CA THR A 41 -1.65 -3.32 4.08
C THR A 41 -0.72 -4.41 4.63
N ASP A 42 0.03 -4.14 5.69
CA ASP A 42 0.97 -5.09 6.29
C ASP A 42 0.27 -6.32 6.88
N LYS A 43 -0.88 -6.12 7.55
CA LYS A 43 -1.70 -7.24 8.05
C LYS A 43 -2.20 -8.13 6.91
N ASN A 44 -2.61 -7.53 5.78
CA ASN A 44 -2.96 -8.32 4.60
C ASN A 44 -1.75 -9.07 4.04
N ARG A 45 -0.56 -8.45 4.01
CA ARG A 45 0.70 -9.11 3.61
C ARG A 45 0.95 -10.37 4.45
N GLN A 46 0.83 -10.26 5.76
CA GLN A 46 1.06 -11.39 6.69
C GLN A 46 0.08 -12.53 6.44
N ILE A 47 -1.20 -12.23 6.25
CA ILE A 47 -2.23 -13.24 5.91
C ILE A 47 -1.89 -13.93 4.58
N HIS A 48 -1.49 -13.16 3.57
CA HIS A 48 -1.07 -13.68 2.27
C HIS A 48 0.15 -14.61 2.38
N GLN A 49 1.18 -14.19 3.11
CA GLN A 49 2.38 -15.01 3.35
C GLN A 49 2.04 -16.31 4.08
N ALA A 50 1.17 -16.26 5.09
CA ALA A 50 0.71 -17.46 5.80
C ALA A 50 -0.04 -18.42 4.87
N ARG A 51 -0.92 -17.91 4.00
CA ARG A 51 -1.63 -18.73 3.01
C ARG A 51 -0.67 -19.36 2.01
N LYS A 52 0.33 -18.61 1.53
CA LYS A 52 1.39 -19.14 0.66
C LYS A 52 2.15 -20.28 1.34
N ALA A 53 2.61 -20.08 2.57
CA ALA A 53 3.31 -21.10 3.34
C ALA A 53 2.46 -22.37 3.54
N VAL A 54 1.16 -22.22 3.79
CA VAL A 54 0.23 -23.36 3.88
C VAL A 54 0.11 -24.10 2.54
N ARG A 55 -0.02 -23.40 1.41
CA ARG A 55 -0.04 -24.06 0.08
C ARG A 55 1.24 -24.83 -0.20
N ASP A 56 2.38 -24.21 0.08
CA ASP A 56 3.70 -24.82 -0.14
C ASP A 56 3.90 -26.05 0.75
N LEU A 57 3.41 -26.00 1.99
CA LEU A 57 3.43 -27.14 2.90
C LEU A 57 2.50 -28.27 2.41
N ILE A 58 1.27 -27.96 1.99
CA ILE A 58 0.33 -28.95 1.44
C ILE A 58 0.91 -29.64 0.21
N GLY A 59 1.64 -28.92 -0.64
CA GLY A 59 2.32 -29.49 -1.81
C GLY A 59 3.45 -30.46 -1.50
N LYS A 60 3.95 -30.47 -0.26
CA LYS A 60 5.02 -31.38 0.22
C LYS A 60 4.48 -32.59 0.99
N LEU A 61 3.18 -32.64 1.25
CA LEU A 61 2.57 -33.75 1.99
C LEU A 61 2.55 -35.03 1.12
N PRO A 62 2.77 -36.21 1.72
CA PRO A 62 2.58 -37.48 1.02
C PRO A 62 1.12 -37.71 0.61
N ASP A 63 0.92 -38.55 -0.41
CA ASP A 63 -0.38 -38.72 -1.09
C ASP A 63 -1.49 -39.28 -0.20
N ASP A 64 -1.13 -40.06 0.82
CA ASP A 64 -2.05 -40.59 1.83
C ASP A 64 -2.75 -39.47 2.62
N LEU A 65 -2.01 -38.41 2.97
CA LEU A 65 -2.52 -37.25 3.70
C LEU A 65 -3.23 -36.23 2.82
N GLN A 66 -3.07 -36.28 1.50
CA GLN A 66 -3.76 -35.34 0.61
C GLN A 66 -5.29 -35.45 0.66
N SER A 67 -5.81 -36.63 0.99
CA SER A 67 -7.23 -36.90 1.09
C SER A 67 -7.86 -36.49 2.44
N ASP A 68 -7.02 -36.15 3.43
CA ASP A 68 -7.43 -35.78 4.78
C ASP A 68 -8.39 -34.57 4.78
N PRO A 69 -9.50 -34.61 5.55
CA PRO A 69 -10.45 -33.51 5.63
C PRO A 69 -9.82 -32.17 6.04
N SER A 70 -8.83 -32.18 6.94
CA SER A 70 -8.12 -31.00 7.41
C SER A 70 -7.27 -30.39 6.30
N VAL A 71 -6.60 -31.24 5.51
CA VAL A 71 -5.82 -30.80 4.34
C VAL A 71 -6.73 -30.19 3.26
N LYS A 72 -7.91 -30.77 3.02
CA LYS A 72 -8.92 -30.20 2.11
C LYS A 72 -9.41 -28.82 2.60
N PHE A 73 -9.69 -28.69 3.89
CA PHE A 73 -10.08 -27.41 4.50
C PHE A 73 -8.98 -26.36 4.35
N LEU A 74 -7.74 -26.70 4.71
CA LEU A 74 -6.60 -25.79 4.61
C LEU A 74 -6.31 -25.39 3.16
N ARG A 75 -6.44 -26.32 2.21
CA ARG A 75 -6.30 -26.04 0.77
C ARG A 75 -7.32 -25.01 0.30
N GLN A 76 -8.56 -25.12 0.76
CA GLN A 76 -9.60 -24.14 0.45
C GLN A 76 -9.35 -22.79 1.16
N ALA A 77 -8.93 -22.80 2.42
CA ALA A 77 -8.61 -21.60 3.19
C ALA A 77 -7.38 -20.83 2.67
N ALA A 78 -6.43 -21.57 2.08
CA ALA A 78 -5.22 -21.02 1.50
C ALA A 78 -5.38 -20.61 0.03
N LYS A 79 -6.55 -20.85 -0.57
CA LYS A 79 -6.86 -20.37 -1.92
C LYS A 79 -6.99 -18.86 -1.91
N GLU A 80 -6.20 -18.19 -2.74
CA GLU A 80 -6.24 -16.73 -2.88
C GLU A 80 -5.97 -16.32 -4.32
N ASN A 81 -6.35 -15.08 -4.63
CA ASN A 81 -5.95 -14.43 -5.88
C ASN A 81 -4.68 -13.63 -5.64
N THR A 82 -3.95 -13.33 -6.71
CA THR A 82 -2.84 -12.39 -6.66
C THR A 82 -3.37 -10.99 -6.40
N VAL A 83 -2.77 -10.25 -5.49
CA VAL A 83 -3.13 -8.86 -5.17
C VAL A 83 -1.94 -7.97 -5.50
N THR A 84 -2.18 -6.85 -6.16
CA THR A 84 -1.17 -5.83 -6.43
C THR A 84 -1.66 -4.56 -5.79
N VAL A 85 -0.86 -3.96 -4.92
CA VAL A 85 -1.21 -2.72 -4.25
C VAL A 85 -0.32 -1.61 -4.78
N VAL A 86 -0.89 -0.55 -5.31
CA VAL A 86 -0.17 0.61 -5.81
C VAL A 86 -0.41 1.74 -4.80
N HIS A 87 0.63 2.21 -4.10
CA HIS A 87 0.54 3.30 -3.10
C HIS A 87 0.75 4.67 -3.76
N LEU A 88 -0.35 5.39 -3.89
CA LEU A 88 -0.36 6.79 -4.29
C LEU A 88 -0.30 7.67 -3.04
N ILE A 89 0.90 8.08 -2.63
CA ILE A 89 1.06 8.96 -1.46
C ILE A 89 1.05 10.41 -1.92
N TYR A 90 0.00 11.14 -1.56
CA TYR A 90 -0.11 12.57 -1.79
C TYR A 90 1.02 13.30 -1.03
N LYS A 91 1.81 14.07 -1.77
CA LYS A 91 2.81 14.96 -1.19
C LYS A 91 2.30 16.38 -1.26
N SER A 92 1.96 16.93 -0.09
CA SER A 92 1.58 18.34 -0.02
C SER A 92 2.76 19.23 -0.39
N LYS A 93 2.47 20.33 -1.09
CA LYS A 93 3.47 21.35 -1.42
C LYS A 93 3.38 22.47 -0.41
N ASN A 94 4.37 22.60 0.47
CA ASN A 94 4.83 23.76 1.26
C ASN A 94 3.82 24.73 1.93
N TYR A 95 2.51 24.58 1.76
CA TYR A 95 1.48 25.55 2.16
C TYR A 95 0.23 24.87 2.74
N GLU A 96 0.34 23.60 3.14
CA GLU A 96 -0.72 23.03 3.99
C GLU A 96 -0.60 23.62 5.39
N SER A 97 -1.67 24.30 5.80
CA SER A 97 -1.88 24.73 7.17
C SER A 97 -2.34 23.52 8.01
N SER A 98 -2.27 23.63 9.34
CA SER A 98 -2.88 22.64 10.26
C SER A 98 -4.37 22.37 10.00
N SER A 99 -5.01 23.24 9.22
CA SER A 99 -6.39 23.14 8.80
C SER A 99 -6.65 22.20 7.63
N LYS A 100 -5.65 21.50 7.07
CA LYS A 100 -5.82 20.65 5.89
C LYS A 100 -6.92 19.57 5.98
N ASP A 101 -7.29 19.17 7.19
CA ASP A 101 -8.38 18.22 7.45
C ASP A 101 -9.78 18.84 7.40
N TYR A 102 -9.88 20.17 7.37
CA TYR A 102 -11.14 20.90 7.31
C TYR A 102 -11.13 22.14 6.39
N ASP A 103 -10.07 22.37 5.61
CA ASP A 103 -10.01 23.40 4.59
C ASP A 103 -10.66 22.91 3.29
N PHE A 104 -11.88 23.39 3.06
CA PHE A 104 -12.65 23.12 1.84
C PHE A 104 -12.77 24.38 0.97
N SER A 105 -11.81 25.30 1.07
CA SER A 105 -11.77 26.47 0.19
C SER A 105 -11.68 26.02 -1.27
N HIS A 106 -12.36 26.76 -2.16
CA HIS A 106 -12.37 26.42 -3.58
C HIS A 106 -10.95 26.43 -4.18
N VAL A 107 -10.09 27.37 -3.74
CA VAL A 107 -8.70 27.46 -4.18
C VAL A 107 -7.93 26.20 -3.78
N GLY A 108 -7.96 25.83 -2.50
CA GLY A 108 -7.30 24.61 -2.02
C GLY A 108 -7.80 23.36 -2.74
N MET A 109 -9.11 23.22 -2.92
CA MET A 109 -9.71 22.08 -3.63
C MET A 109 -9.21 21.95 -5.08
N VAL A 110 -9.17 23.06 -5.84
CA VAL A 110 -8.66 23.05 -7.22
C VAL A 110 -7.16 22.72 -7.27
N GLU A 111 -6.38 23.23 -6.32
CA GLU A 111 -4.95 22.93 -6.21
C GLU A 111 -4.71 21.45 -5.88
N HIS A 112 -5.43 20.90 -4.91
CA HIS A 112 -5.35 19.48 -4.53
C HIS A 112 -5.75 18.56 -5.68
N TRP A 113 -6.84 18.85 -6.40
CA TRP A 113 -7.24 18.09 -7.58
C TRP A 113 -6.18 18.13 -8.68
N SER A 114 -5.66 19.33 -8.98
CA SER A 114 -4.63 19.49 -10.00
C SER A 114 -3.35 18.75 -9.61
N ALA A 115 -2.99 18.71 -8.33
CA ALA A 115 -1.87 17.93 -7.81
C ALA A 115 -2.12 16.43 -7.96
N GLY A 116 -3.27 15.92 -7.51
CA GLY A 116 -3.62 14.50 -7.65
C GLY A 116 -3.61 14.02 -9.10
N VAL A 117 -4.14 14.83 -10.03
CA VAL A 117 -4.12 14.50 -11.48
C VAL A 117 -2.69 14.38 -11.99
N ARG A 118 -1.78 15.29 -11.61
CA ARG A 118 -0.37 15.23 -12.01
C ARG A 118 0.33 14.01 -11.42
N ASP A 119 0.11 13.72 -10.15
CA ASP A 119 0.78 12.62 -9.44
C ASP A 119 0.33 11.28 -10.04
N VAL A 120 -0.96 11.10 -10.31
CA VAL A 120 -1.46 9.92 -11.04
C VAL A 120 -0.85 9.84 -12.43
N HIS A 121 -0.81 10.92 -13.20
CA HIS A 121 -0.20 10.89 -14.54
C HIS A 121 1.28 10.51 -14.51
N LEU A 122 2.04 11.01 -13.53
CA LEU A 122 3.45 10.65 -13.35
C LEU A 122 3.56 9.17 -13.02
N SER A 123 2.72 8.69 -12.10
CA SER A 123 2.69 7.30 -11.66
C SER A 123 2.36 6.33 -12.81
N MET A 124 1.42 6.70 -13.68
CA MET A 124 1.01 5.86 -14.81
C MET A 124 2.07 5.76 -15.92
N ARG A 125 3.18 6.51 -15.85
CA ARG A 125 4.29 6.36 -16.82
C ARG A 125 5.06 5.06 -16.65
N HIS A 126 4.98 4.47 -15.46
CA HIS A 126 5.60 3.22 -15.09
C HIS A 126 4.64 2.06 -15.35
N LYS A 127 4.63 1.59 -16.60
CA LYS A 127 3.71 0.54 -17.05
C LYS A 127 3.93 -0.78 -16.32
N GLU A 128 5.15 -1.04 -15.89
CA GLU A 128 5.55 -2.19 -15.09
C GLU A 128 4.75 -2.31 -13.77
N TRP A 129 4.22 -1.21 -13.23
CA TRP A 129 3.39 -1.22 -12.02
C TRP A 129 1.93 -1.59 -12.27
N LEU A 130 1.50 -1.50 -13.53
CA LEU A 130 0.17 -1.90 -14.00
C LEU A 130 0.18 -3.35 -14.52
N GLU A 131 1.36 -3.89 -14.77
CA GLU A 131 1.54 -5.28 -15.11
C GLU A 131 1.37 -6.17 -13.89
N ARG A 132 0.92 -7.39 -14.14
CA ARG A 132 0.71 -8.39 -13.08
C ARG A 132 2.05 -8.64 -12.38
N PRO A 133 2.10 -8.70 -11.04
CA PRO A 133 3.35 -8.97 -10.34
C PRO A 133 3.93 -10.29 -10.85
N GLN A 134 5.21 -10.24 -11.19
CA GLN A 134 5.98 -11.37 -11.70
C GLN A 134 5.93 -12.48 -10.64
N SER A 135 5.89 -13.73 -11.11
CA SER A 135 5.52 -14.91 -10.32
C SER A 135 6.16 -14.97 -8.93
N ASP A 136 5.35 -15.37 -7.95
CA ASP A 136 5.65 -15.62 -6.52
C ASP A 136 5.37 -14.49 -5.53
N GLU A 137 5.14 -13.26 -5.99
CA GLU A 137 4.69 -12.15 -5.14
C GLU A 137 3.18 -11.92 -5.27
N THR A 138 2.42 -12.33 -4.25
CA THR A 138 0.96 -12.13 -4.19
C THR A 138 0.55 -10.78 -3.62
N MET A 139 1.50 -9.94 -3.19
CA MET A 139 1.25 -8.58 -2.72
C MET A 139 2.48 -7.67 -2.89
N VAL A 140 2.48 -6.84 -3.94
CA VAL A 140 3.52 -5.81 -4.20
C VAL A 140 3.01 -4.44 -3.79
N THR A 141 3.90 -3.55 -3.34
CA THR A 141 3.59 -2.15 -2.99
C THR A 141 4.54 -1.19 -3.68
N TYR A 142 4.02 -0.31 -4.54
CA TYR A 142 4.79 0.74 -5.22
C TYR A 142 4.55 2.10 -4.57
N ASP A 143 5.61 2.83 -4.19
CA ASP A 143 5.53 4.20 -3.70
C ASP A 143 5.91 5.16 -4.84
N LEU A 144 4.91 5.88 -5.34
CA LEU A 144 4.95 6.54 -6.65
C LEU A 144 5.46 7.98 -6.59
N THR A 145 5.68 8.50 -5.38
CA THR A 145 6.06 9.90 -5.19
C THR A 145 7.47 10.08 -4.65
N ALA A 146 8.23 9.02 -4.40
CA ALA A 146 9.67 9.12 -4.17
C ALA A 146 10.34 9.68 -5.43
N ASP A 147 11.06 10.81 -5.30
CA ASP A 147 11.88 11.33 -6.39
C ASP A 147 12.86 10.24 -6.82
N GLY A 148 12.60 9.62 -7.99
CA GLY A 148 13.52 8.84 -8.82
C GLY A 148 14.32 7.70 -8.17
N SER A 149 14.09 7.35 -6.91
CA SER A 149 14.77 6.25 -6.22
C SER A 149 13.79 5.09 -6.11
N GLU A 150 13.96 4.13 -7.02
CA GLU A 150 13.42 2.78 -6.92
C GLU A 150 13.63 2.27 -5.49
N THR A 151 12.59 2.37 -4.66
CA THR A 151 12.56 1.65 -3.41
C THR A 151 11.66 0.45 -3.64
N LEU A 152 12.21 -0.56 -4.32
CA LEU A 152 11.73 -1.92 -4.15
C LEU A 152 11.91 -2.23 -2.66
N SER A 153 10.85 -2.08 -1.87
CA SER A 153 10.85 -2.51 -0.48
C SER A 153 10.73 -4.04 -0.42
N SER A 154 11.66 -4.74 -1.04
CA SER A 154 12.04 -6.10 -0.69
C SER A 154 12.94 -6.00 0.55
N LYS A 155 12.36 -5.66 1.71
CA LYS A 155 13.04 -5.85 2.99
C LYS A 155 12.25 -6.84 3.83
N GLN A 156 12.88 -8.01 3.98
CA GLN A 156 12.73 -8.88 5.13
C GLN A 156 12.97 -8.05 6.39
N GLU A 157 11.94 -7.94 7.22
CA GLU A 157 12.05 -7.89 8.68
C GLU A 157 10.99 -8.85 9.24
#